data_AF-A0A183FBS9-F1
#
_entry.id   AF-A0A183FBS9-F1
#
_cell.length_a   1.000
_cell.length_b   1.000
_cell.length_c   1.000
_cell.angle_alpha   90.00
_cell.angle_beta   90.00
_cell.angle_gamma   90.00
#
_symmetry.space_group_name_H-M   'P 1'
#
loop_
_entity.id
_entity.type
_entity.pdbx_description
1 polymer ?
#
loop_
_entity_poly.entity_id
_entity_poly.type
_entity_poly.pdbx_seq_one_letter_code
_entity_poly.pdbx_strand_id
1 'polypeptide(L)' 'MVPCYVADVSRNLGPMMSLGNVLNSEAVFVAPPVFRSVEPRLLLSNPSPAVQVVYKDQRLATAETLQVAPDGSLVEI' A
#
# COMPACT_ATOMS: atom_id res chain seq x y z
N MET A 1 -4.11 -3.45 -10.24
CA MET A 1 -4.13 -3.75 -8.79
C MET A 1 -3.39 -5.05 -8.58
N VAL A 2 -2.41 -5.08 -7.68
CA VAL A 2 -1.66 -6.30 -7.36
C VAL A 2 -2.12 -6.81 -5.99
N PRO A 3 -2.48 -8.10 -5.86
CA PRO A 3 -2.80 -8.68 -4.56
C PRO A 3 -1.55 -8.68 -3.70
N CYS A 4 -1.70 -8.25 -2.46
CA CYS A 4 -0.62 -8.22 -1.47
C CYS A 4 -1.19 -8.67 -0.13
N TYR A 5 -0.31 -8.77 0.86
CA TYR A 5 -0.70 -8.92 2.25
C TYR A 5 0.11 -7.91 3.06
N VAL A 6 -0.43 -7.49 4.21
CA VAL A 6 0.34 -6.66 5.13
C VAL A 6 0.98 -7.59 6.15
N ALA A 7 2.30 -7.49 6.30
CA ALA A 7 3.04 -8.20 7.33
C ALA A 7 2.91 -7.48 8.68
N ASP A 8 3.05 -8.23 9.78
CA ASP A 8 3.14 -7.70 11.15
C ASP A 8 1.91 -6.89 11.64
N VAL A 9 0.71 -7.31 11.25
CA VAL A 9 -0.54 -6.58 11.55
C VAL A 9 -1.41 -7.33 12.56
N SER A 10 -1.93 -6.62 13.56
CA SER A 10 -3.00 -7.14 14.41
C SER A 10 -4.35 -7.17 13.66
N ARG A 11 -5.21 -8.15 13.94
CA ARG A 11 -6.45 -8.38 13.16
C ARG A 11 -7.49 -7.23 13.21
N ASN A 12 -7.26 -6.19 14.01
CA ASN A 12 -8.21 -5.10 14.25
C ASN A 12 -7.66 -3.71 13.89
N LEU A 13 -6.64 -3.64 13.03
CA LEU A 13 -6.17 -2.34 12.53
C LEU A 13 -7.21 -1.71 11.59
N GLY A 14 -7.49 -0.43 11.82
CA GLY A 14 -8.41 0.39 11.03
C GLY A 14 -7.93 0.59 9.59
N PRO A 15 -8.48 1.59 8.87
CA PRO A 15 -7.98 1.96 7.55
C PRO A 15 -6.48 2.26 7.60
N MET A 16 -5.76 1.79 6.59
CA MET A 16 -4.34 2.01 6.44
C MET A 16 -4.08 2.79 5.16
N MET A 17 -3.05 3.64 5.18
CA MET A 17 -2.56 4.34 3.99
C MET A 17 -1.20 3.81 3.64
N SER A 18 -1.01 3.33 2.41
CA SER A 18 0.34 3.07 1.91
C SER A 18 1.04 4.40 1.65
N LEU A 19 2.32 4.47 1.99
CA LEU A 19 3.17 5.56 1.54
C LEU A 19 3.50 5.34 0.06
N GLY A 20 3.49 6.43 -0.70
CA GLY A 20 3.95 6.41 -2.08
C GLY A 20 5.46 6.15 -2.13
N ASN A 21 5.90 5.29 -3.04
CA ASN A 21 7.32 4.99 -3.20
C ASN A 21 7.65 4.55 -4.62
N VAL A 22 8.94 4.52 -4.95
CA VAL A 22 9.48 3.92 -6.18
C VAL A 22 10.07 2.56 -5.85
N LEU A 23 9.54 1.52 -6.50
CA LEU A 23 10.00 0.15 -6.41
C LEU A 23 11.14 -0.09 -7.39
N ASN A 24 12.22 -0.66 -6.85
CA ASN A 24 13.47 -0.95 -7.54
C ASN A 24 14.10 0.32 -8.14
N SER A 25 15.38 0.26 -8.53
CA SER A 25 16.06 1.38 -9.20
C SER A 25 15.51 1.73 -10.59
N GLU A 26 14.37 1.16 -10.99
CA GLU A 26 13.85 1.11 -12.37
C GLU A 26 12.41 1.66 -12.54
N ALA A 27 11.98 2.54 -11.62
CA ALA A 27 10.84 3.44 -11.82
C ALA A 27 9.42 2.84 -11.76
N VAL A 28 9.18 1.73 -11.04
CA VAL A 28 7.80 1.31 -10.73
C VAL A 28 7.25 2.17 -9.61
N PHE A 29 6.15 2.86 -9.85
CA PHE A 29 5.54 3.74 -8.86
C PHE A 29 4.45 3.02 -8.07
N VAL A 30 4.50 3.16 -6.75
CA VAL A 30 3.45 2.77 -5.82
C VAL A 30 2.64 4.02 -5.49
N ALA A 31 1.35 4.02 -5.82
CA ALA A 31 0.47 5.09 -5.37
C ALA A 31 0.24 4.98 -3.84
N PRO A 32 -0.24 6.04 -3.16
CA PRO A 32 -0.61 5.98 -1.76
C PRO A 32 -2.13 5.71 -1.56
N PRO A 33 -2.65 4.48 -1.74
CA PRO A 33 -4.06 4.20 -1.48
C PRO A 33 -4.35 4.10 0.02
N VAL A 34 -5.59 4.44 0.36
CA VAL A 34 -6.22 4.03 1.62
C VAL A 34 -6.93 2.68 1.39
N PHE A 35 -6.69 1.71 2.27
CA PHE A 35 -7.26 0.37 2.18
C PHE A 35 -7.56 -0.23 3.57
N ARG A 36 -8.35 -1.30 3.60
CA ARG A 36 -8.57 -2.08 4.83
C ARG A 36 -7.51 -3.17 4.96
N SER A 37 -7.02 -3.38 6.18
CA SER A 37 -5.98 -4.39 6.48
C SER A 37 -6.34 -5.83 6.05
N VAL A 38 -7.64 -6.17 6.06
CA VAL A 38 -8.16 -7.50 5.64
C VAL A 38 -8.17 -7.72 4.14
N GLU A 39 -8.15 -6.65 3.34
CA GLU A 39 -8.13 -6.70 1.88
C GLU A 39 -7.16 -5.64 1.32
N PRO A 40 -5.85 -5.79 1.56
CA PRO A 40 -4.88 -4.80 1.13
C PRO A 40 -4.70 -4.86 -0.38
N ARG A 41 -4.78 -3.69 -1.02
CA ARG A 41 -4.63 -3.54 -2.47
C ARG A 41 -3.66 -2.40 -2.75
N LEU A 42 -2.62 -2.71 -3.51
CA LEU A 42 -1.69 -1.70 -4.01
C LEU A 42 -1.96 -1.39 -5.49
N LEU A 43 -1.80 -0.11 -5.82
CA LEU A 43 -1.81 0.41 -7.17
C LEU A 43 -0.36 0.63 -7.59
N LEU A 44 0.07 -0.16 -8.57
CA LEU A 44 1.40 -0.07 -9.16
C LEU A 44 1.29 0.44 -10.59
N SER A 45 2.18 1.36 -10.95
CA SER A 45 2.33 1.87 -12.29
C SER A 45 3.76 1.62 -12.76
N ASN A 46 3.92 0.89 -13.86
CA ASN A 46 5.21 0.71 -14.52
C ASN A 46 5.23 1.55 -15.81
N PRO A 47 5.86 2.74 -15.82
CA PRO A 47 6.00 3.56 -17.03
C PRO A 47 7.15 3.10 -17.92
N SER A 48 7.98 2.15 -17.47
CA SER A 48 9.07 1.60 -18.26
C SER A 48 8.53 0.63 -19.32
N PRO A 49 9.14 0.57 -20.52
CA PRO A 49 8.84 -0.46 -21.51
C PRO A 49 9.33 -1.86 -21.08
N ALA A 50 10.19 -1.95 -20.06
CA ALA A 50 10.69 -3.21 -19.55
C ALA A 50 9.67 -3.92 -18.64
N VAL A 51 9.60 -5.25 -18.76
CA VAL A 51 8.79 -6.08 -17.86
C VAL A 51 9.44 -6.11 -16.48
N GLN A 52 8.67 -5.76 -15.45
CA GLN A 52 9.11 -5.77 -14.07
C GLN A 52 8.46 -6.95 -13.33
N VAL A 53 9.31 -7.78 -12.71
CA VAL A 53 8.87 -8.95 -11.96
C VAL A 53 8.75 -8.56 -10.49
N VAL A 54 7.59 -8.85 -9.90
CA VAL A 54 7.34 -8.72 -8.46
C VAL A 54 7.30 -10.11 -7.86
N TYR A 55 8.15 -10.36 -6.86
CA TYR A 55 8.21 -11.64 -6.19
C TYR A 55 7.20 -11.72 -5.04
N LYS A 56 6.80 -12.95 -4.73
CA LYS A 56 6.05 -13.23 -3.51
C LYS A 56 6.90 -12.81 -2.31
N ASP A 57 6.25 -12.20 -1.32
CA ASP A 57 6.87 -11.73 -0.07
C ASP A 57 7.90 -10.59 -0.24
N GLN A 58 8.04 -10.04 -1.45
CA GLN A 58 8.80 -8.81 -1.69
C GLN A 58 8.11 -7.64 -0.99
N ARG A 59 8.85 -6.87 -0.19
CA ARG A 59 8.33 -5.64 0.40
C ARG A 59 8.10 -4.60 -0.68
N LEU A 60 6.83 -4.27 -0.93
CA LEU A 60 6.44 -3.30 -1.96
C LEU A 60 6.26 -1.88 -1.42
N ALA A 61 5.81 -1.75 -0.18
CA ALA A 61 5.54 -0.46 0.42
C ALA A 61 5.61 -0.52 1.94
N THR A 62 5.49 0.64 2.56
CA THR A 62 5.14 0.81 3.97
C THR A 62 3.74 1.38 4.06
N ALA A 63 3.02 1.05 5.13
CA ALA A 63 1.72 1.62 5.38
C ALA A 63 1.61 2.07 6.84
N GLU A 64 0.83 3.12 7.04
CA GLU A 64 0.53 3.70 8.35
C GLU A 64 -0.96 3.54 8.65
N THR A 65 -1.30 3.42 9.94
CA THR A 65 -2.71 3.32 10.35
C THR A 65 -3.29 4.73 10.39
N LEU A 66 -4.43 4.93 9.76
CA LEU A 66 -5.15 6.19 9.79
C LEU A 66 -6.09 6.25 10.99
N GLN A 67 -6.20 7.42 11.60
CA GLN A 67 -7.22 7.71 12.60
C GLN A 67 -8.53 8.09 11.90
N VAL A 68 -9.61 7.45 12.34
CA VAL A 68 -10.96 7.72 11.86
C VAL A 68 -11.70 8.48 12.96
N ALA A 69 -12.19 9.67 12.63
CA ALA A 69 -13.00 10.46 13.53
C ALA A 69 -14.38 9.81 13.74
N PRO A 70 -15.14 10.20 14.79
CA PRO A 70 -16.45 9.63 15.07
C PRO A 70 -17.49 9.79 13.94
N ASP A 71 -17.31 10.80 13.08
CA ASP A 71 -18.14 11.06 11.90
C ASP A 71 -17.75 10.22 10.67
N GLY A 72 -16.70 9.38 10.80
CA GLY A 72 -16.18 8.53 9.73
C GLY A 72 -15.16 9.21 8.82
N SER A 73 -14.82 10.48 9.05
CA SER A 73 -13.76 11.17 8.31
C SER A 73 -12.37 10.68 8.72
N LEU A 74 -11.39 10.84 7.81
CA LEU A 74 -9.99 10.55 8.09
C LEU A 74 -9.34 11.82 8.67
N VAL A 75 -8.61 11.67 9.77
CA VAL A 75 -7.84 12.77 10.36
C VAL A 75 -6.52 12.89 9.60
N GLU A 76 -6.24 14.09 9.08
CA GLU A 76 -4.96 14.42 8.44
C GLU A 76 -3.86 14.47 9.51
N ILE A 77 -2.72 13.82 9.25
CA ILE A 77 -1.59 13.68 10.18
C ILE A 77 -0.40 14.48 9.65
#